data_AF-A0A4R2R9M6-F1
#
_entry.id   AF-A0A4R2R9M6-F1
#
_cell.length_a   1.000
_cell.length_b   1.000
_cell.length_c   1.000
_cell.angle_alpha   90.00
_cell.angle_beta   90.00
_cell.angle_gamma   90.00
#
_symmetry.space_group_name_H-M   'P 1'
#
loop_
_entity.id
_entity.type
_entity.pdbx_description
1 polymer ?
#
loop_
_entity_poly.entity_id
_entity_poly.type
_entity_poly.pdbx_seq_one_letter_code
_entity_poly.pdbx_strand_id
1 'polypeptide(L)'
;MTASGRWAGARQAEGGTATLDRPAGPDPDYLADDFDYFRVTPDDVREALGPDADVLMAEADVDFDELITLINAETTMLPPIPDEVSADRVGMALAEPEDEQPRKSAVAEAAQRWKKRFLRSTALAVLITLTGGGAAALAMNKSVTLEVDGKEETVSTYAGTVGEVLEAEGYSPGKHDAISPSPQATVGDGGKVVLERGRQLQLTVDGEQRESWVRATNVNEALDQLGIEKQGVWTSKDGNAAIPLDGMALEVKTPKTVTFFDGGAKPREVTTTAVTIQEFLAEQDVPLGKEDAVENAKPEAKIADGGEVRISRTGITVINEKESVEPPVKEIEDDTMLVGEEEVVEEGKAGVEMVTYRITKKNNEEIAREEISSKELTKPEPKVIKVGTKEPPQPAISNGAVWDQLAQCESGGNWATNTGNGYYGGLQFDQQTWSAYGGDAYAPLPHEASREQQIATAEKVRDDRGGYGAWPACSSSLGLS
;
A
#
# COMPACT_ATOMS: atom_id res chain seq x y z
N MET A 1 56.82 -2.13 -24.99
CA MET A 1 56.87 -1.33 -26.23
C MET A 1 56.50 0.10 -25.88
N THR A 2 57.46 0.98 -26.13
CA THR A 2 57.50 2.43 -25.87
C THR A 2 56.78 3.24 -26.93
N ALA A 3 56.06 4.30 -26.52
CA ALA A 3 56.00 5.66 -27.11
C ALA A 3 54.75 6.37 -26.53
N SER A 4 54.76 7.47 -25.76
CA SER A 4 55.53 8.72 -25.66
C SER A 4 55.17 9.83 -26.66
N GLY A 5 54.66 10.95 -26.14
CA GLY A 5 54.77 12.32 -26.68
C GLY A 5 53.46 12.93 -27.21
N ARG A 6 53.10 14.21 -27.01
CA ARG A 6 53.81 15.38 -26.45
C ARG A 6 52.82 16.51 -26.12
N TRP A 7 53.30 17.43 -25.29
CA TRP A 7 52.71 18.62 -24.69
C TRP A 7 52.80 19.92 -25.53
N ALA A 8 52.13 20.96 -25.01
CA ALA A 8 52.26 22.42 -25.18
C ALA A 8 51.45 23.04 -26.33
N GLY A 9 50.68 24.15 -26.18
CA GLY A 9 50.64 25.20 -25.15
C GLY A 9 51.02 26.54 -25.79
N ALA A 10 50.10 27.51 -25.86
CA ALA A 10 50.43 28.94 -26.01
C ALA A 10 49.19 29.84 -25.85
N ARG A 11 49.23 30.75 -24.87
CA ARG A 11 48.56 32.07 -24.92
C ARG A 11 49.53 33.03 -25.59
N GLN A 12 49.03 33.98 -26.39
CA GLN A 12 49.60 35.32 -26.44
C GLN A 12 48.60 36.33 -26.99
N ALA A 13 48.60 37.50 -26.36
CA ALA A 13 47.84 38.69 -26.67
C ALA A 13 48.73 39.69 -27.41
N GLU A 14 48.14 40.45 -28.34
CA GLU A 14 48.55 41.76 -28.86
C GLU A 14 47.25 42.43 -29.33
N GLY A 15 46.96 43.73 -29.22
CA GLY A 15 47.70 44.92 -28.81
C GLY A 15 46.90 46.13 -29.35
N GLY A 16 46.91 47.27 -28.64
CA GLY A 16 46.30 48.51 -29.16
C GLY A 16 45.89 49.54 -28.11
N THR A 17 46.86 50.12 -27.40
CA THR A 17 46.74 51.33 -26.55
C THR A 17 47.42 52.52 -27.21
N ALA A 18 46.85 53.72 -27.08
CA ALA A 18 47.51 55.03 -26.82
C ALA A 18 46.55 56.19 -27.19
N THR A 19 45.96 56.99 -26.28
CA THR A 19 46.50 58.04 -25.38
C THR A 19 47.01 59.31 -26.09
N LEU A 20 46.48 60.51 -25.74
CA LEU A 20 47.15 61.52 -24.89
C LEU A 20 46.44 62.91 -24.90
N ASP A 21 46.15 63.36 -23.67
CA ASP A 21 46.22 64.68 -23.02
C ASP A 21 46.07 66.07 -23.73
N ARG A 22 45.33 66.91 -22.98
CA ARG A 22 45.16 68.40 -22.92
C ARG A 22 46.50 69.18 -22.82
N PRO A 23 46.62 70.55 -22.88
CA PRO A 23 45.61 71.60 -22.53
C PRO A 23 45.63 72.94 -23.34
N ALA A 24 44.58 73.77 -23.19
CA ALA A 24 44.64 75.25 -23.16
C ALA A 24 43.27 75.86 -22.79
N GLY A 25 43.26 76.92 -21.97
CA GLY A 25 42.24 77.99 -21.99
C GLY A 25 42.99 79.33 -22.11
N PRO A 26 42.36 80.52 -22.11
CA PRO A 26 40.93 80.87 -22.11
C PRO A 26 40.52 81.73 -23.33
N ASP A 27 39.22 81.97 -23.57
CA ASP A 27 38.73 83.35 -23.79
C ASP A 27 37.20 83.44 -23.55
N PRO A 28 36.70 84.56 -22.99
CA PRO A 28 35.34 84.83 -22.58
C PRO A 28 34.58 85.60 -23.67
N ASP A 29 33.25 85.48 -23.68
CA ASP A 29 32.30 86.54 -24.06
C ASP A 29 30.88 85.96 -23.86
N TYR A 30 30.29 86.20 -22.68
CA TYR A 30 29.20 87.18 -22.46
C TYR A 30 27.79 86.59 -22.64
N LEU A 31 27.29 86.03 -21.54
CA LEU A 31 26.02 86.35 -20.89
C LEU A 31 24.84 86.76 -21.81
N ALA A 32 24.04 85.77 -22.21
CA ALA A 32 22.58 85.91 -22.35
C ALA A 32 21.95 84.51 -22.27
N ASP A 33 20.72 84.46 -21.74
CA ASP A 33 19.85 83.28 -21.57
C ASP A 33 20.10 82.41 -20.34
N ASP A 34 19.66 82.93 -19.18
CA ASP A 34 19.48 82.16 -17.96
C ASP A 34 18.01 82.31 -17.50
N PHE A 35 17.08 81.63 -18.19
CA PHE A 35 15.72 81.29 -17.74
C PHE A 35 15.10 80.17 -18.59
N ASP A 36 15.63 78.94 -18.52
CA ASP A 36 14.97 77.78 -19.16
C ASP A 36 14.97 76.49 -18.34
N TYR A 37 15.18 76.58 -17.01
CA TYR A 37 15.32 75.41 -16.14
C TYR A 37 14.02 74.69 -15.73
N PHE A 38 12.85 75.08 -16.24
CA PHE A 38 11.55 74.52 -15.80
C PHE A 38 10.56 74.20 -16.91
N ARG A 39 10.98 74.11 -18.18
CA ARG A 39 10.10 73.69 -19.27
C ARG A 39 10.50 72.33 -19.80
N VAL A 40 9.55 71.40 -19.80
CA VAL A 40 9.70 70.10 -20.46
C VAL A 40 9.70 70.32 -21.97
N THR A 41 10.72 69.83 -22.66
CA THR A 41 10.88 69.94 -24.12
C THR A 41 10.50 68.63 -24.84
N PRO A 42 10.29 68.66 -26.17
CA PRO A 42 10.03 67.45 -26.95
C PRO A 42 11.15 66.41 -26.90
N ASP A 43 12.39 66.84 -26.66
CA ASP A 43 13.55 65.95 -26.56
C ASP A 43 13.57 65.21 -25.21
N ASP A 44 13.13 65.84 -24.12
CA ASP A 44 13.01 65.20 -22.79
C ASP A 44 11.97 64.07 -22.79
N VAL A 45 10.86 64.25 -23.52
CA VAL A 45 9.80 63.24 -23.64
C VAL A 45 10.27 62.04 -24.47
N ARG A 46 11.05 62.27 -25.54
CA ARG A 46 11.65 61.20 -26.34
C ARG A 46 12.77 60.45 -25.60
N GLU A 47 13.52 61.14 -24.74
CA GLU A 47 14.53 60.49 -23.87
C GLU A 47 13.88 59.60 -22.80
N ALA A 48 12.74 60.01 -22.23
CA ALA A 48 12.02 59.23 -21.23
C ALA A 48 11.28 58.00 -21.79
N LEU A 49 10.74 58.08 -23.00
CA LEU A 49 9.94 57.01 -23.62
C LEU A 49 10.76 56.05 -24.49
N GLY A 50 12.00 56.41 -24.84
CA GLY A 50 12.90 55.58 -25.63
C GLY A 50 12.61 55.60 -27.14
N PRO A 51 13.31 54.77 -27.94
CA PRO A 51 13.32 54.86 -29.40
C PRO A 51 11.98 54.57 -30.10
N ASP A 52 10.99 54.05 -29.37
CA ASP A 52 9.66 53.70 -29.87
C ASP A 52 8.57 54.71 -29.47
N ALA A 53 8.95 55.89 -28.95
CA ALA A 53 8.03 56.93 -28.46
C ALA A 53 6.98 57.36 -29.50
N ASP A 54 7.38 57.49 -30.76
CA ASP A 54 6.50 57.93 -31.84
C ASP A 54 5.43 56.87 -32.20
N VAL A 55 5.70 55.59 -31.93
CA VAL A 55 4.77 54.48 -32.16
C VAL A 55 3.73 54.39 -31.04
N LEU A 56 4.16 54.58 -29.79
CA LEU A 56 3.28 54.58 -28.61
C LEU A 56 2.30 55.77 -28.59
N MET A 57 2.74 56.94 -29.07
CA MET A 57 1.90 58.15 -29.15
C MET A 57 0.84 58.03 -30.27
N ALA A 58 1.19 57.37 -31.38
CA ALA A 58 0.27 57.13 -32.49
C ALA A 58 -0.81 56.07 -32.17
N GLU A 59 -0.51 55.11 -31.28
CA GLU A 59 -1.46 54.07 -30.85
C GLU A 59 -2.44 54.57 -29.78
N ALA A 60 -2.08 55.64 -29.05
CA ALA A 60 -2.91 56.29 -28.04
C ALA A 60 -3.77 57.47 -28.56
N ASP A 61 -3.58 57.89 -29.82
CA ASP A 61 -4.27 59.04 -30.45
C ASP A 61 -4.11 60.37 -29.68
N VAL A 62 -2.87 60.66 -29.22
CA VAL A 62 -2.52 61.86 -28.44
C VAL A 62 -1.43 62.67 -29.16
N ASP A 63 -1.62 63.99 -29.28
CA ASP A 63 -0.64 64.91 -29.88
C ASP A 63 0.45 65.31 -28.86
N PHE A 64 1.71 65.41 -29.32
CA PHE A 64 2.85 65.81 -28.50
C PHE A 64 2.66 67.20 -27.88
N ASP A 65 2.08 68.12 -28.64
CA ASP A 65 1.83 69.49 -28.17
C ASP A 65 0.73 69.55 -27.10
N GLU A 66 -0.22 68.61 -27.11
CA GLU A 66 -1.30 68.50 -26.12
C GLU A 66 -0.79 67.89 -24.80
N LEU A 67 0.07 66.87 -24.88
CA LEU A 67 0.72 66.27 -23.71
C LEU A 67 1.65 67.25 -22.98
N ILE A 68 2.43 68.04 -23.73
CA ILE A 68 3.29 69.10 -23.20
C ILE A 68 2.46 70.21 -22.56
N THR A 69 1.30 70.54 -23.14
CA THR A 69 0.38 71.53 -22.57
C THR A 69 -0.25 71.02 -21.27
N LEU A 70 -0.63 69.73 -21.19
CA LEU A 70 -1.19 69.12 -19.97
C LEU A 70 -0.18 69.05 -18.82
N ILE A 71 1.07 68.66 -19.10
CA ILE A 71 2.13 68.58 -18.08
C ILE A 71 2.50 69.96 -17.54
N ASN A 72 2.57 70.98 -18.42
CA ASN A 72 2.84 72.35 -17.99
C ASN A 72 1.59 73.02 -17.35
N ALA A 73 0.37 72.61 -17.71
CA ALA A 73 -0.88 73.12 -17.13
C ALA A 73 -1.19 72.55 -15.74
N GLU A 74 -0.73 71.33 -15.41
CA GLU A 74 -1.02 70.68 -14.12
C GLU A 74 -0.02 71.06 -13.00
N THR A 75 1.03 71.83 -13.30
CA THR A 75 2.02 72.26 -12.29
C THR A 75 1.81 73.69 -11.75
N THR A 76 0.64 74.31 -11.97
CA THR A 76 0.32 75.60 -11.32
C THR A 76 -1.18 75.74 -11.01
N MET A 77 -1.56 75.69 -9.73
CA MET A 77 -2.93 76.04 -9.29
C MET A 77 -2.90 77.07 -8.16
N LEU A 78 -3.55 78.22 -8.43
CA LEU A 78 -4.31 79.17 -7.57
C LEU A 78 -3.91 80.66 -7.77
N PRO A 79 -4.85 81.62 -7.66
CA PRO A 79 -5.98 81.99 -8.53
C PRO A 79 -5.83 83.42 -9.14
N PRO A 80 -6.67 83.88 -10.09
CA PRO A 80 -6.56 85.21 -10.69
C PRO A 80 -7.26 86.32 -9.87
N ILE A 81 -6.61 87.47 -9.74
CA ILE A 81 -7.22 88.78 -9.43
C ILE A 81 -7.61 89.41 -10.78
N PRO A 82 -8.84 89.93 -10.97
CA PRO A 82 -9.19 90.62 -12.21
C PRO A 82 -8.67 92.06 -12.19
N ASP A 83 -7.84 92.42 -13.17
CA ASP A 83 -7.64 93.80 -13.58
C ASP A 83 -8.37 94.01 -14.90
N GLU A 84 -9.37 94.90 -14.88
CA GLU A 84 -10.07 95.36 -16.07
C GLU A 84 -9.70 96.81 -16.40
N VAL A 85 -9.08 96.94 -17.58
CA VAL A 85 -9.19 97.98 -18.61
C VAL A 85 -8.52 99.34 -18.40
N SER A 86 -7.62 99.61 -19.34
CA SER A 86 -6.97 100.89 -19.65
C SER A 86 -7.63 101.59 -20.86
N ALA A 87 -7.29 102.88 -21.03
CA ALA A 87 -7.45 103.75 -22.21
C ALA A 87 -8.88 104.26 -22.52
N ASP A 88 -9.15 105.52 -22.90
CA ASP A 88 -8.33 106.68 -23.28
C ASP A 88 -9.24 107.93 -23.24
N ARG A 89 -8.65 109.12 -23.01
CA ARG A 89 -8.96 110.33 -23.80
C ARG A 89 -7.97 111.46 -23.54
N VAL A 90 -7.38 111.91 -24.65
CA VAL A 90 -6.45 113.03 -24.81
C VAL A 90 -7.14 114.39 -24.58
N GLY A 91 -6.45 115.31 -23.92
CA GLY A 91 -6.83 116.72 -23.81
C GLY A 91 -5.63 117.57 -23.40
N MET A 92 -5.34 118.59 -24.20
CA MET A 92 -4.05 119.27 -24.35
C MET A 92 -3.88 120.49 -23.42
N ALA A 93 -2.65 120.67 -22.91
CA ALA A 93 -1.92 121.91 -22.58
C ALA A 93 -2.52 122.97 -21.61
N LEU A 94 -1.78 123.30 -20.54
CA LEU A 94 -0.98 124.53 -20.37
C LEU A 94 -0.64 124.80 -18.87
N ALA A 95 0.64 125.11 -18.63
CA ALA A 95 1.22 126.00 -17.61
C ALA A 95 1.09 125.71 -16.08
N GLU A 96 2.26 125.58 -15.44
CA GLU A 96 2.59 125.75 -14.01
C GLU A 96 2.64 127.25 -13.59
N PRO A 97 3.00 127.63 -12.32
CA PRO A 97 2.96 126.95 -11.01
C PRO A 97 2.39 127.85 -9.87
N GLU A 98 2.25 127.31 -8.64
CA GLU A 98 3.02 127.75 -7.44
C GLU A 98 2.43 127.25 -6.09
N ASP A 99 3.31 126.56 -5.36
CA ASP A 99 3.64 126.62 -3.92
C ASP A 99 2.78 126.10 -2.72
N GLU A 100 3.59 125.60 -1.76
CA GLU A 100 3.40 125.36 -0.31
C GLU A 100 3.01 123.97 0.24
N GLN A 101 4.00 123.33 0.89
CA GLN A 101 3.93 122.19 1.83
C GLN A 101 3.82 122.67 3.30
N PRO A 102 3.73 121.81 4.35
CA PRO A 102 3.01 120.54 4.57
C PRO A 102 2.36 120.47 5.99
N ARG A 103 1.68 119.36 6.36
CA ARG A 103 1.66 118.86 7.77
C ARG A 103 1.21 117.39 7.89
N LYS A 104 2.04 116.58 8.56
CA LYS A 104 1.85 115.15 8.90
C LYS A 104 1.05 114.99 10.20
N SER A 105 0.23 113.93 10.32
CA SER A 105 -0.29 113.44 11.62
C SER A 105 -0.45 111.91 11.68
N ALA A 106 0.41 111.29 12.51
CA ALA A 106 0.06 110.45 13.66
C ALA A 106 -0.96 109.28 13.59
N VAL A 107 -1.02 108.46 12.53
CA VAL A 107 -1.79 107.18 12.56
C VAL A 107 -0.96 105.93 12.21
N ALA A 108 0.32 106.07 11.83
CA ALA A 108 1.11 104.96 11.31
C ALA A 108 1.81 104.06 12.36
N GLU A 109 1.85 104.40 13.65
CA GLU A 109 2.64 103.65 14.65
C GLU A 109 1.87 102.59 15.47
N ALA A 110 0.53 102.55 15.41
CA ALA A 110 -0.25 101.61 16.24
C ALA A 110 -0.44 100.21 15.58
N ALA A 111 -0.45 100.13 14.26
CA ALA A 111 -0.74 98.89 13.53
C ALA A 111 0.42 97.88 13.47
N GLN A 112 1.68 98.33 13.58
CA GLN A 112 2.86 97.46 13.50
C GLN A 112 3.14 96.65 14.78
N ARG A 113 2.74 97.14 15.96
CA ARG A 113 3.02 96.46 17.24
C ARG A 113 2.09 95.28 17.52
N TRP A 114 0.85 95.30 17.02
CA TRP A 114 -0.12 94.21 17.19
C TRP A 114 0.20 92.99 16.31
N LYS A 115 0.51 93.22 15.02
CA LYS A 115 0.93 92.16 14.09
C LYS A 115 2.14 91.36 14.59
N LYS A 116 3.16 92.06 15.13
CA LYS A 116 4.42 91.42 15.56
C LYS A 116 4.30 90.60 16.85
N ARG A 117 3.31 90.89 17.71
CA ARG A 117 3.03 90.13 18.93
C ARG A 117 2.11 88.94 18.68
N PHE A 118 1.10 89.11 17.83
CA PHE A 118 0.15 88.05 17.46
C PHE A 118 0.81 86.93 16.63
N LEU A 119 1.67 87.28 15.66
CA LEU A 119 2.41 86.31 14.83
C LEU A 119 3.45 85.49 15.62
N ARG A 120 4.04 86.05 16.68
CA ARG A 120 4.99 85.32 17.53
C ARG A 120 4.29 84.32 18.45
N SER A 121 3.11 84.65 18.97
CA SER A 121 2.32 83.74 19.80
C SER A 121 1.70 82.59 19.00
N THR A 122 1.24 82.83 17.77
CA THR A 122 0.65 81.77 16.93
C THR A 122 1.72 80.84 16.33
N ALA A 123 2.87 81.37 15.89
CA ALA A 123 3.98 80.55 15.43
C ALA A 123 4.56 79.66 16.55
N LEU A 124 4.65 80.17 17.79
CA LEU A 124 5.13 79.37 18.93
C LEU A 124 4.11 78.30 19.36
N ALA A 125 2.81 78.58 19.30
CA ALA A 125 1.76 77.61 19.61
C ALA A 125 1.68 76.47 18.56
N VAL A 126 1.89 76.80 17.28
CA VAL A 126 1.97 75.82 16.18
C VAL A 126 3.27 75.01 16.26
N LEU A 127 4.40 75.62 16.65
CA LEU A 127 5.65 74.89 16.89
C LEU A 127 5.58 73.96 18.11
N ILE A 128 4.90 74.35 19.20
CA ILE A 128 4.73 73.48 20.38
C ILE A 128 3.78 72.31 20.09
N THR A 129 2.78 72.49 19.23
CA THR A 129 1.91 71.38 18.78
C THR A 129 2.59 70.46 17.77
N LEU A 130 3.41 70.98 16.85
CA LEU A 130 4.20 70.16 15.92
C LEU A 130 5.37 69.42 16.61
N THR A 131 6.07 70.05 17.55
CA THR A 131 7.18 69.42 18.29
C THR A 131 6.71 68.56 19.46
N GLY A 132 5.65 68.95 20.17
CA GLY A 132 5.05 68.15 21.25
C GLY A 132 4.18 67.00 20.75
N GLY A 133 3.42 67.20 19.66
CA GLY A 133 2.58 66.16 19.06
C GLY A 133 3.38 65.06 18.35
N GLY A 134 4.46 65.41 17.65
CA GLY A 134 5.34 64.46 16.99
C GLY A 134 6.11 63.55 17.96
N ALA A 135 6.60 64.10 19.08
CA ALA A 135 7.28 63.31 20.11
C ALA A 135 6.32 62.36 20.85
N ALA A 136 5.07 62.77 21.08
CA ALA A 136 4.04 61.91 21.67
C ALA A 136 3.63 60.76 20.74
N ALA A 137 3.54 60.99 19.43
CA ALA A 137 3.25 59.95 18.44
C ALA A 137 4.38 58.90 18.37
N LEU A 138 5.64 59.32 18.41
CA LEU A 138 6.78 58.39 18.44
C LEU A 138 6.83 57.54 19.72
N ALA A 139 6.34 58.06 20.84
CA ALA A 139 6.24 57.31 22.10
C ALA A 139 5.10 56.27 22.14
N MET A 140 4.16 56.32 21.17
CA MET A 140 3.05 55.36 21.05
C MET A 140 3.33 54.24 20.05
N ASN A 141 4.39 54.34 19.26
CA ASN A 141 4.81 53.27 18.36
C ASN A 141 5.36 52.11 19.18
N LYS A 142 4.89 50.89 18.92
CA LYS A 142 5.31 49.68 19.61
C LYS A 142 6.05 48.77 18.62
N SER A 143 7.12 48.16 19.08
CA SER A 143 7.79 47.06 18.40
C SER A 143 7.18 45.74 18.88
N VAL A 144 6.57 44.97 17.98
CA VAL A 144 5.88 43.71 18.31
C VAL A 144 6.49 42.58 17.49
N THR A 145 6.84 41.48 18.14
CA THR A 145 7.24 40.25 17.45
C THR A 145 5.98 39.54 16.97
N LEU A 146 5.77 39.49 15.66
CA LEU A 146 4.72 38.71 15.02
C LEU A 146 5.32 37.39 14.52
N GLU A 147 4.88 36.28 15.09
CA GLU A 147 5.22 34.92 14.63
C GLU A 147 4.03 34.35 13.85
N VAL A 148 4.20 34.13 12.56
CA VAL A 148 3.18 33.51 11.70
C VAL A 148 3.67 32.16 11.22
N ASP A 149 3.01 31.08 11.66
CA ASP A 149 3.37 29.70 11.31
C ASP A 149 4.87 29.40 11.53
N GLY A 150 5.41 29.80 12.70
CA GLY A 150 6.81 29.59 13.08
C GLY A 150 7.82 30.54 12.42
N LYS A 151 7.38 31.48 11.57
CA LYS A 151 8.23 32.54 11.02
C LYS A 151 8.06 33.81 11.84
N GLU A 152 9.15 34.26 12.45
CA GLU A 152 9.17 35.49 13.25
C GLU A 152 9.52 36.71 12.40
N GLU A 153 8.74 37.77 12.58
CA GLU A 153 8.97 39.11 12.04
C GLU A 153 8.77 40.14 13.16
N THR A 154 9.45 41.28 13.08
CA THR A 154 9.23 42.39 14.01
C THR A 154 8.51 43.51 13.29
N VAL A 155 7.30 43.83 13.74
CA VAL A 155 6.44 44.85 13.14
C VAL A 155 6.34 46.07 14.04
N SER A 156 6.35 47.26 13.44
CA SER A 156 6.12 48.53 14.13
C SER A 156 4.64 48.89 14.01
N THR A 157 3.95 49.04 15.14
CA THR A 157 2.49 49.20 15.14
C THR A 157 2.00 50.17 16.21
N TYR A 158 0.91 50.85 15.89
CA TYR A 158 0.15 51.70 16.83
C TYR A 158 -1.08 50.98 17.40
N ALA A 159 -1.36 49.75 16.95
CA ALA A 159 -2.51 48.96 17.36
C ALA A 159 -2.58 48.79 18.89
N GLY A 160 -3.80 48.84 19.42
CA GLY A 160 -4.08 48.64 20.83
C GLY A 160 -4.19 47.17 21.21
N THR A 161 -4.59 46.30 20.27
CA THR A 161 -4.92 44.90 20.53
C THR A 161 -4.24 43.94 19.54
N VAL A 162 -4.13 42.67 19.91
CA VAL A 162 -3.59 41.61 19.04
C VAL A 162 -4.34 41.53 17.70
N GLY A 163 -5.67 41.62 17.73
CA GLY A 163 -6.50 41.56 16.51
C GLY A 163 -6.21 42.70 15.54
N GLU A 164 -6.07 43.92 16.07
CA GLU A 164 -5.71 45.10 15.27
C GLU A 164 -4.29 45.00 14.69
N VAL A 165 -3.33 44.39 15.41
CA VAL A 165 -1.98 44.12 14.87
C VAL A 165 -2.08 43.18 13.67
N LEU A 166 -2.84 42.08 13.81
CA LEU A 166 -2.98 41.09 12.74
C LEU A 166 -3.68 41.69 11.50
N GLU A 167 -4.75 42.46 11.70
CA GLU A 167 -5.49 43.11 10.61
C GLU A 167 -4.63 44.13 9.87
N ALA A 168 -3.83 44.92 10.59
CA ALA A 168 -2.89 45.89 10.01
C ALA A 168 -1.82 45.22 9.13
N GLU A 169 -1.36 44.02 9.52
CA GLU A 169 -0.43 43.20 8.75
C GLU A 169 -1.12 42.32 7.69
N GLY A 170 -2.43 42.52 7.46
CA GLY A 170 -3.20 41.85 6.41
C GLY A 170 -3.66 40.42 6.74
N TYR A 171 -3.57 40.01 8.01
CA TYR A 171 -4.06 38.71 8.46
C TYR A 171 -5.50 38.80 8.97
N SER A 172 -6.35 37.90 8.47
CA SER A 172 -7.73 37.75 8.94
C SER A 172 -7.94 36.31 9.43
N PRO A 173 -7.67 36.03 10.72
CA PRO A 173 -7.70 34.67 11.25
C PRO A 173 -9.07 33.99 11.11
N GLY A 174 -9.05 32.73 10.68
CA GLY A 174 -10.23 31.88 10.52
C GLY A 174 -10.61 31.11 11.78
N LYS A 175 -11.69 30.31 11.67
CA LYS A 175 -12.23 29.47 12.77
C LYS A 175 -11.25 28.40 13.28
N HIS A 176 -10.33 27.96 12.42
CA HIS A 176 -9.39 26.87 12.70
C HIS A 176 -7.97 27.37 13.02
N ASP A 177 -7.80 28.68 13.09
CA ASP A 177 -6.54 29.33 13.44
C ASP A 177 -6.42 29.45 14.96
N ALA A 178 -5.19 29.47 15.45
CA ALA A 178 -4.90 29.79 16.84
C ALA A 178 -4.12 31.09 16.94
N ILE A 179 -4.53 31.91 17.90
CA ILE A 179 -3.95 33.23 18.13
C ILE A 179 -3.58 33.30 19.60
N SER A 180 -2.35 33.71 19.88
CA SER A 180 -1.86 33.91 21.24
C SER A 180 -1.06 35.21 21.33
N PRO A 181 -1.40 36.14 22.24
CA PRO A 181 -2.58 36.16 23.12
C PRO A 181 -3.92 36.28 22.35
N SER A 182 -5.06 36.33 23.06
CA SER A 182 -6.37 36.45 22.39
C SER A 182 -6.48 37.74 21.55
N PRO A 183 -7.33 37.79 20.52
CA PRO A 183 -7.46 38.98 19.65
C PRO A 183 -7.79 40.28 20.39
N GLN A 184 -8.46 40.19 21.55
CA GLN A 184 -8.83 41.35 22.37
C GLN A 184 -7.78 41.72 23.42
N ALA A 185 -6.73 40.91 23.57
CA ALA A 185 -5.65 41.21 24.49
C ALA A 185 -4.90 42.46 24.02
N THR A 186 -4.58 43.32 24.97
CA THR A 186 -3.82 44.54 24.71
C THR A 186 -2.37 44.21 24.36
N VAL A 187 -1.83 44.87 23.34
CA VAL A 187 -0.43 44.73 22.93
C VAL A 187 0.41 45.91 23.43
N GLY A 188 1.50 45.58 24.13
CA GLY A 188 2.53 46.52 24.59
C GLY A 188 3.81 46.43 23.75
N ASP A 189 4.73 47.37 23.99
CA ASP A 189 6.05 47.37 23.36
C ASP A 189 6.85 46.11 23.76
N GLY A 190 7.52 45.49 22.80
CA GLY A 190 8.19 44.20 22.94
C GLY A 190 7.24 42.99 23.05
N GLY A 191 5.94 43.17 22.82
CA GLY A 191 4.95 42.09 22.87
C GLY A 191 5.19 41.03 21.79
N LYS A 192 4.79 39.78 22.05
CA LYS A 192 4.81 38.69 21.08
C LYS A 192 3.38 38.29 20.72
N VAL A 193 3.10 38.26 19.42
CA VAL A 193 1.85 37.80 18.83
C VAL A 193 2.16 36.57 18.00
N VAL A 194 1.48 35.46 18.28
CA VAL A 194 1.61 34.21 17.53
C VAL A 194 0.31 33.93 16.81
N LEU A 195 0.40 33.71 15.50
CA LEU A 195 -0.68 33.26 14.63
C LEU A 195 -0.29 31.91 14.00
N GLU A 196 -1.03 30.88 14.34
CA GLU A 196 -0.93 29.56 13.71
C GLU A 196 -2.17 29.33 12.84
N ARG A 197 -1.98 29.28 11.51
CA ARG A 197 -3.10 29.14 10.57
C ARG A 197 -3.52 27.68 10.42
N GLY A 198 -4.83 27.46 10.39
CA GLY A 198 -5.44 26.16 10.15
C GLY A 198 -5.27 25.71 8.70
N ARG A 199 -4.89 24.45 8.52
CA ARG A 199 -4.72 23.78 7.23
C ARG A 199 -5.58 22.52 7.22
N GLN A 200 -6.39 22.36 6.18
CA GLN A 200 -7.25 21.19 6.04
C GLN A 200 -6.48 20.02 5.42
N LEU A 201 -6.51 18.87 6.07
CA LEU A 201 -5.97 17.62 5.56
C LEU A 201 -7.11 16.68 5.14
N GLN A 202 -7.06 16.24 3.89
CA GLN A 202 -7.82 15.08 3.43
C GLN A 202 -7.00 13.84 3.77
N LEU A 203 -7.19 13.32 4.98
CA LEU A 203 -6.37 12.25 5.54
C LEU A 203 -6.96 10.89 5.17
N THR A 204 -6.14 9.97 4.67
CA THR A 204 -6.49 8.56 4.50
C THR A 204 -5.61 7.72 5.40
N VAL A 205 -6.14 7.14 6.47
CA VAL A 205 -5.39 6.28 7.40
C VAL A 205 -5.80 4.84 7.17
N ASP A 206 -4.87 3.99 6.74
CA ASP A 206 -5.14 2.56 6.47
C ASP A 206 -6.37 2.32 5.57
N GLY A 207 -6.50 3.17 4.55
CA GLY A 207 -7.60 3.17 3.59
C GLY A 207 -8.92 3.74 4.12
N GLU A 208 -8.95 4.38 5.29
CA GLU A 208 -10.10 5.10 5.82
C GLU A 208 -9.93 6.61 5.66
N GLN A 209 -10.86 7.23 4.93
CA GLN A 209 -10.82 8.66 4.64
C GLN A 209 -11.48 9.46 5.76
N ARG A 210 -10.83 10.55 6.18
CA ARG A 210 -11.37 11.54 7.10
C ARG A 210 -10.77 12.91 6.86
N GLU A 211 -11.53 13.96 7.15
CA GLU A 211 -11.00 15.32 7.16
C GLU A 211 -10.46 15.66 8.54
N SER A 212 -9.35 16.40 8.58
CA SER A 212 -8.80 16.92 9.82
C SER A 212 -8.20 18.31 9.61
N TRP A 213 -8.24 19.14 10.66
CA TRP A 213 -7.62 20.46 10.65
C TRP A 213 -6.37 20.43 11.52
N VAL A 214 -5.25 20.83 10.94
CA VAL A 214 -3.97 20.95 11.65
C VAL A 214 -3.44 22.38 11.58
N ARG A 215 -2.60 22.76 12.54
CA ARG A 215 -1.85 24.02 12.53
C ARG A 215 -0.39 23.83 12.16
N ALA A 216 0.05 22.57 12.10
CA ALA A 216 1.34 22.13 11.61
C ALA A 216 1.67 22.66 10.21
N THR A 217 2.94 23.03 10.01
CA THR A 217 3.44 23.59 8.74
C THR A 217 4.00 22.52 7.81
N ASN A 218 4.30 21.34 8.34
CA ASN A 218 4.81 20.18 7.61
C ASN A 218 4.17 18.87 8.10
N VAL A 219 4.40 17.79 7.34
CA VAL A 219 3.78 16.48 7.59
C VAL A 219 4.14 15.91 8.96
N ASN A 220 5.40 15.97 9.39
CA ASN A 220 5.84 15.42 10.67
C ASN A 220 5.15 16.09 11.86
N GLU A 221 5.07 17.43 11.86
CA GLU A 221 4.30 18.19 12.86
C GLU A 221 2.81 17.83 12.82
N ALA A 222 2.26 17.60 11.62
CA ALA A 222 0.86 17.22 11.49
C ALA A 222 0.59 15.84 12.07
N LEU A 223 1.48 14.86 11.86
CA LEU A 223 1.38 13.54 12.46
C LEU A 223 1.44 13.63 13.99
N ASP A 224 2.35 14.45 14.55
CA ASP A 224 2.44 14.69 15.99
C ASP A 224 1.14 15.29 16.54
N GLN A 225 0.59 16.31 15.87
CA GLN A 225 -0.68 16.93 16.27
C GLN A 225 -1.87 15.96 16.18
N LEU A 226 -1.86 15.06 15.20
CA LEU A 226 -2.89 14.03 15.02
C LEU A 226 -2.73 12.83 15.96
N GLY A 227 -1.65 12.78 16.76
CA GLY A 227 -1.35 11.67 17.65
C GLY A 227 -0.99 10.39 16.90
N ILE A 228 -0.44 10.50 15.69
CA ILE A 228 0.01 9.36 14.88
C ILE A 228 1.49 9.10 15.16
N GLU A 229 1.82 7.88 15.55
CA GLU A 229 3.20 7.48 15.82
C GLU A 229 4.03 7.48 14.53
N LYS A 230 5.17 8.18 14.55
CA LYS A 230 6.03 8.38 13.37
C LYS A 230 6.95 7.19 13.08
N GLN A 231 7.17 6.31 14.07
CA GLN A 231 8.10 5.19 13.91
C GLN A 231 7.48 4.12 13.01
N GLY A 232 8.09 3.84 11.86
CA GLY A 232 7.66 2.77 10.95
C GLY A 232 6.41 3.10 10.12
N VAL A 233 5.85 4.30 10.24
CA VAL A 233 4.72 4.77 9.44
C VAL A 233 5.17 5.04 8.00
N TRP A 234 4.32 4.72 7.03
CA TRP A 234 4.50 5.14 5.65
C TRP A 234 3.55 6.31 5.34
N THR A 235 4.05 7.30 4.60
CA THR A 235 3.26 8.46 4.17
C THR A 235 3.41 8.68 2.66
N SER A 236 2.31 9.11 2.02
CA SER A 236 2.29 9.47 0.60
C SER A 236 3.07 10.75 0.25
N LYS A 237 3.44 11.54 1.26
CA LYS A 237 4.25 12.75 1.16
C LYS A 237 5.47 12.63 2.08
N ASP A 238 6.56 13.32 1.73
CA ASP A 238 7.74 13.39 2.59
C ASP A 238 7.40 14.02 3.95
N GLY A 239 8.04 13.54 5.03
CA GLY A 239 7.77 14.01 6.40
C GLY A 239 8.03 15.52 6.59
N ASN A 240 8.94 16.11 5.81
CA ASN A 240 9.23 17.54 5.85
C ASN A 240 8.52 18.33 4.74
N ALA A 241 7.66 17.68 3.95
CA ALA A 241 6.88 18.38 2.93
C ALA A 241 5.97 19.42 3.61
N ALA A 242 6.01 20.65 3.08
CA ALA A 242 5.18 21.75 3.56
C ALA A 242 3.71 21.47 3.28
N ILE A 243 2.84 21.83 4.24
CA ILE A 243 1.38 21.73 4.10
C ILE A 243 0.83 23.09 3.64
N PRO A 244 0.27 23.17 2.43
CA PRO A 244 -0.34 24.39 1.92
C PRO A 244 -1.56 24.86 2.74
N LEU A 245 -1.87 26.15 2.68
CA LEU A 245 -3.01 26.74 3.39
C LEU A 245 -4.36 26.33 2.80
N ASP A 246 -4.40 26.06 1.50
CA ASP A 246 -5.56 25.50 0.78
C ASP A 246 -5.78 24.01 1.07
N GLY A 247 -4.85 23.39 1.81
CA GLY A 247 -4.95 22.02 2.30
C GLY A 247 -4.09 21.02 1.53
N MET A 248 -4.16 19.75 1.95
CA MET A 248 -3.37 18.67 1.36
C MET A 248 -4.05 17.31 1.53
N ALA A 249 -3.98 16.48 0.49
CA ALA A 249 -4.29 15.06 0.60
C ALA A 249 -3.09 14.30 1.16
N LEU A 250 -3.30 13.56 2.24
CA LEU A 250 -2.26 12.80 2.93
C LEU A 250 -2.76 11.37 3.21
N GLU A 251 -2.21 10.40 2.51
CA GLU A 251 -2.33 9.00 2.89
C GLU A 251 -1.24 8.61 3.89
N VAL A 252 -1.65 7.89 4.92
CA VAL A 252 -0.84 7.37 6.02
C VAL A 252 -1.16 5.88 6.20
N LYS A 253 -0.13 5.05 6.24
CA LYS A 253 -0.24 3.63 6.51
C LYS A 253 0.52 3.29 7.78
N THR A 254 -0.20 2.78 8.78
CA THR A 254 0.40 2.48 10.09
C THR A 254 1.17 1.16 10.03
N PRO A 255 2.29 1.05 10.78
CA PRO A 255 3.00 -0.22 10.87
C PRO A 255 2.15 -1.25 11.63
N LYS A 256 2.17 -2.48 11.15
CA LYS A 256 1.41 -3.60 11.69
C LYS A 256 2.33 -4.80 11.80
N THR A 257 2.17 -5.59 12.84
CA THR A 257 2.82 -6.90 12.96
C THR A 257 1.82 -7.98 12.60
N VAL A 258 2.16 -8.81 11.62
CA VAL A 258 1.29 -9.87 11.11
C VAL A 258 1.98 -11.22 11.18
N THR A 259 1.22 -12.28 11.49
CA THR A 259 1.74 -13.65 11.43
C THR A 259 1.47 -14.22 10.04
N PHE A 260 2.53 -14.52 9.30
CA PHE A 260 2.46 -15.01 7.94
C PHE A 260 2.72 -16.51 7.86
N PHE A 261 1.80 -17.23 7.24
CA PHE A 261 1.86 -18.66 6.95
C PHE A 261 1.92 -18.84 5.44
N ASP A 262 3.02 -19.38 4.91
CA ASP A 262 3.18 -19.66 3.48
C ASP A 262 3.26 -21.17 3.22
N GLY A 263 2.13 -21.76 2.85
CA GLY A 263 2.03 -23.18 2.58
C GLY A 263 2.44 -24.04 3.78
N GLY A 264 3.41 -24.94 3.55
CA GLY A 264 3.96 -25.82 4.59
C GLY A 264 5.16 -25.23 5.35
N ALA A 265 5.51 -23.95 5.12
CA ALA A 265 6.60 -23.30 5.82
C ALA A 265 6.25 -23.00 7.29
N LYS A 266 7.27 -22.82 8.13
CA LYS A 266 7.04 -22.37 9.51
C LYS A 266 6.47 -20.95 9.52
N PRO A 267 5.52 -20.63 10.42
CA PRO A 267 4.98 -19.28 10.54
C PRO A 267 6.08 -18.28 10.89
N ARG A 268 5.99 -17.06 10.36
CA ARG A 268 6.89 -15.95 10.68
C ARG A 268 6.13 -14.67 10.99
N GLU A 269 6.64 -13.89 11.94
CA GLU A 269 6.14 -12.54 12.19
C GLU A 269 6.77 -11.55 11.20
N VAL A 270 5.96 -10.62 10.70
CA VAL A 270 6.36 -9.64 9.70
C VAL A 270 5.80 -8.28 10.09
N THR A 271 6.64 -7.26 10.14
CA THR A 271 6.20 -5.88 10.24
C THR A 271 6.00 -5.32 8.83
N THR A 272 4.83 -4.75 8.57
CA THR A 272 4.43 -4.24 7.25
C THR A 272 3.58 -2.97 7.41
N THR A 273 3.51 -2.16 6.36
CA THR A 273 2.54 -1.05 6.26
C THR A 273 1.40 -1.35 5.29
N ALA A 274 1.36 -2.56 4.73
CA ALA A 274 0.33 -2.96 3.78
C ALA A 274 -1.08 -2.83 4.39
N VAL A 275 -1.98 -2.25 3.61
CA VAL A 275 -3.39 -2.09 4.00
C VAL A 275 -4.14 -3.39 3.73
N THR A 276 -3.84 -4.09 2.64
CA THR A 276 -4.55 -5.31 2.20
C THR A 276 -3.63 -6.52 2.13
N ILE A 277 -4.22 -7.72 2.13
CA ILE A 277 -3.47 -8.98 1.93
C ILE A 277 -2.73 -9.00 0.60
N GLN A 278 -3.36 -8.51 -0.47
CA GLN A 278 -2.74 -8.43 -1.79
C GLN A 278 -1.50 -7.54 -1.79
N GLU A 279 -1.58 -6.37 -1.17
CA GLU A 279 -0.45 -5.45 -1.02
C GLU A 279 0.67 -6.09 -0.17
N PHE A 280 0.30 -6.76 0.92
CA PHE A 280 1.26 -7.49 1.76
C PHE A 280 1.99 -8.59 0.99
N LEU A 281 1.27 -9.40 0.21
CA LEU A 281 1.90 -10.45 -0.60
C LEU A 281 2.84 -9.88 -1.67
N ALA A 282 2.47 -8.73 -2.26
CA ALA A 282 3.35 -8.02 -3.19
C ALA A 282 4.61 -7.48 -2.48
N GLU A 283 4.48 -6.91 -1.28
CA GLU A 283 5.60 -6.44 -0.47
C GLU A 283 6.56 -7.58 -0.08
N GLN A 284 6.03 -8.77 0.17
CA GLN A 284 6.82 -9.94 0.56
C GLN A 284 7.40 -10.71 -0.65
N ASP A 285 7.19 -10.25 -1.88
CA ASP A 285 7.56 -10.94 -3.12
C ASP A 285 7.00 -12.38 -3.19
N VAL A 286 5.74 -12.56 -2.76
CA VAL A 286 5.04 -13.85 -2.69
C VAL A 286 3.94 -13.90 -3.76
N PRO A 287 4.27 -14.24 -5.02
CA PRO A 287 3.25 -14.41 -6.05
C PRO A 287 2.42 -15.67 -5.77
N LEU A 288 1.11 -15.59 -6.02
CA LEU A 288 0.20 -16.74 -5.94
C LEU A 288 0.17 -17.49 -7.27
N GLY A 289 0.40 -18.80 -7.23
CA GLY A 289 0.14 -19.69 -8.35
C GLY A 289 -1.35 -19.82 -8.65
N LYS A 290 -1.69 -20.47 -9.79
CA LYS A 290 -3.09 -20.64 -10.23
C LYS A 290 -3.95 -21.43 -9.23
N GLU A 291 -3.33 -22.37 -8.53
CA GLU A 291 -3.98 -23.26 -7.56
C GLU A 291 -3.74 -22.82 -6.11
N ASP A 292 -3.00 -21.72 -5.92
CA ASP A 292 -2.74 -21.16 -4.59
C ASP A 292 -3.91 -20.28 -4.16
N ALA A 293 -4.14 -20.17 -2.85
CA ALA A 293 -5.23 -19.38 -2.31
C ALA A 293 -4.86 -18.72 -0.98
N VAL A 294 -5.48 -17.57 -0.70
CA VAL A 294 -5.52 -17.00 0.66
C VAL A 294 -6.63 -17.75 1.42
N GLU A 295 -6.28 -18.46 2.49
CA GLU A 295 -7.23 -19.36 3.18
C GLU A 295 -8.21 -18.61 4.07
N ASN A 296 -7.76 -17.55 4.75
CA ASN A 296 -8.53 -16.91 5.81
C ASN A 296 -9.32 -15.67 5.36
N ALA A 297 -9.10 -15.18 4.14
CA ALA A 297 -9.75 -13.97 3.62
C ALA A 297 -9.56 -13.84 2.09
N LYS A 298 -10.20 -12.82 1.51
CA LYS A 298 -9.94 -12.42 0.11
C LYS A 298 -8.65 -11.59 0.04
N PRO A 299 -7.93 -11.57 -1.11
CA PRO A 299 -6.74 -10.74 -1.28
C PRO A 299 -6.98 -9.25 -0.98
N GLU A 300 -8.17 -8.71 -1.27
CA GLU A 300 -8.49 -7.30 -1.04
C GLU A 300 -8.87 -6.98 0.41
N ALA A 301 -8.95 -7.99 1.29
CA ALA A 301 -9.30 -7.78 2.68
C ALA A 301 -8.23 -6.96 3.40
N LYS A 302 -8.69 -6.02 4.24
CA LYS A 302 -7.80 -5.21 5.08
C LYS A 302 -7.10 -6.07 6.13
N ILE A 303 -5.82 -5.79 6.38
CA ILE A 303 -5.04 -6.43 7.42
C ILE A 303 -5.11 -5.60 8.71
N ALA A 304 -5.44 -6.26 9.81
CA ALA A 304 -5.37 -5.72 11.16
C ALA A 304 -4.00 -6.00 11.80
N ASP A 305 -3.61 -5.15 12.74
CA ASP A 305 -2.44 -5.39 13.59
C ASP A 305 -2.63 -6.64 14.47
N GLY A 306 -1.60 -7.46 14.60
CA GLY A 306 -1.66 -8.81 15.17
C GLY A 306 -2.41 -9.84 14.31
N GLY A 307 -2.84 -9.48 13.10
CA GLY A 307 -3.60 -10.35 12.20
C GLY A 307 -2.77 -11.49 11.62
N GLU A 308 -3.47 -12.47 11.03
CA GLU A 308 -2.85 -13.58 10.32
C GLU A 308 -3.05 -13.47 8.81
N VAL A 309 -2.05 -13.87 8.04
CA VAL A 309 -2.16 -14.06 6.59
C VAL A 309 -1.76 -15.50 6.27
N ARG A 310 -2.70 -16.29 5.76
CA ARG A 310 -2.49 -17.72 5.47
C ARG A 310 -2.60 -18.01 3.98
N ILE A 311 -1.52 -18.48 3.40
CA ILE A 311 -1.46 -18.92 2.01
C ILE A 311 -1.46 -20.42 1.96
N SER A 312 -2.39 -20.99 1.20
CA SER A 312 -2.33 -22.36 0.78
C SER A 312 -1.56 -22.48 -0.53
N ARG A 313 -0.56 -23.34 -0.54
CA ARG A 313 0.21 -23.70 -1.73
C ARG A 313 -0.25 -25.03 -2.27
N THR A 314 -0.84 -25.05 -3.45
CA THR A 314 -1.29 -26.28 -4.10
C THR A 314 -0.45 -26.54 -5.35
N GLY A 315 0.23 -27.68 -5.37
CA GLY A 315 1.10 -28.08 -6.48
C GLY A 315 0.73 -29.44 -7.01
N ILE A 316 0.76 -29.58 -8.34
CA ILE A 316 0.63 -30.87 -9.01
C ILE A 316 2.01 -31.25 -9.55
N THR A 317 2.50 -32.43 -9.16
CA THR A 317 3.78 -32.97 -9.65
C THR A 317 3.53 -34.32 -10.31
N VAL A 318 4.22 -34.59 -11.41
CA VAL A 318 4.24 -35.91 -12.03
C VAL A 318 5.54 -36.60 -11.63
N ILE A 319 5.45 -37.76 -11.00
CA ILE A 319 6.62 -38.57 -10.63
C ILE A 319 6.57 -39.91 -11.36
N ASN A 320 7.74 -40.51 -11.56
CA ASN A 320 7.87 -41.87 -12.01
C ASN A 320 8.43 -42.71 -10.87
N GLU A 321 7.73 -43.78 -10.51
CA GLU A 321 8.09 -44.70 -9.45
C GLU A 321 8.22 -46.11 -10.03
N LYS A 322 9.16 -46.90 -9.52
CA LYS A 322 9.32 -48.30 -9.94
C LYS A 322 8.59 -49.18 -8.95
N GLU A 323 7.65 -49.97 -9.45
CA GLU A 323 6.88 -50.91 -8.64
C GLU A 323 7.14 -52.34 -9.07
N SER A 324 6.99 -53.26 -8.12
CA SER A 324 7.18 -54.69 -8.33
C SER A 324 5.85 -55.30 -8.76
N VAL A 325 5.86 -56.01 -9.88
CA VAL A 325 4.68 -56.74 -10.37
C VAL A 325 4.81 -58.20 -9.96
N GLU A 326 3.83 -58.71 -9.23
CA GLU A 326 3.83 -60.11 -8.80
C GLU A 326 3.85 -61.07 -10.01
N PRO A 327 4.56 -62.21 -9.89
CA PRO A 327 4.62 -63.18 -10.97
C PRO A 327 3.24 -63.81 -11.21
N PRO A 328 2.76 -63.90 -12.46
CA PRO A 328 1.51 -64.59 -12.75
C PRO A 328 1.65 -66.08 -12.47
N VAL A 329 0.58 -66.70 -11.96
CA VAL A 329 0.58 -68.14 -11.65
C VAL A 329 0.32 -68.93 -12.93
N LYS A 330 1.15 -69.96 -13.18
CA LYS A 330 0.97 -70.95 -14.23
C LYS A 330 0.80 -72.32 -13.59
N GLU A 331 -0.39 -72.89 -13.77
CA GLU A 331 -0.75 -74.21 -13.24
C GLU A 331 -0.35 -75.32 -14.21
N ILE A 332 0.14 -76.43 -13.66
CA ILE A 332 0.41 -77.68 -14.36
C ILE A 332 -0.33 -78.79 -13.61
N GLU A 333 -1.20 -79.51 -14.31
CA GLU A 333 -1.93 -80.63 -13.71
C GLU A 333 -0.98 -81.80 -13.39
N ASP A 334 -1.10 -82.37 -12.20
CA ASP A 334 -0.40 -83.58 -11.77
C ASP A 334 -1.43 -84.65 -11.36
N ASP A 335 -1.49 -85.74 -12.11
CA ASP A 335 -2.44 -86.85 -11.89
C ASP A 335 -2.01 -87.79 -10.76
N THR A 336 -0.86 -87.55 -10.14
CA THR A 336 -0.37 -88.28 -8.98
C THR A 336 -0.74 -87.61 -7.66
N MET A 337 -0.99 -86.30 -7.68
CA MET A 337 -1.38 -85.46 -6.54
C MET A 337 -2.90 -85.37 -6.40
N LEU A 338 -3.39 -85.36 -5.16
CA LEU A 338 -4.83 -85.30 -4.90
C LEU A 338 -5.41 -83.92 -5.27
N VAL A 339 -6.66 -83.90 -5.71
CA VAL A 339 -7.39 -82.64 -5.93
C VAL A 339 -7.34 -81.76 -4.69
N GLY A 340 -6.96 -80.49 -4.87
CA GLY A 340 -6.79 -79.52 -3.79
C GLY A 340 -5.36 -79.45 -3.21
N GLU A 341 -4.47 -80.37 -3.57
CA GLU A 341 -3.05 -80.24 -3.28
C GLU A 341 -2.36 -79.32 -4.31
N GLU A 342 -1.54 -78.41 -3.82
CA GLU A 342 -0.70 -77.53 -4.63
C GLU A 342 0.76 -77.71 -4.24
N GLU A 343 1.64 -77.80 -5.24
CA GLU A 343 3.09 -77.82 -5.04
C GLU A 343 3.73 -76.73 -5.87
N VAL A 344 4.47 -75.82 -5.24
CA VAL A 344 5.24 -74.81 -5.97
C VAL A 344 6.49 -75.45 -6.56
N VAL A 345 6.57 -75.52 -7.88
CA VAL A 345 7.73 -76.04 -8.60
C VAL A 345 8.75 -74.92 -8.85
N GLU A 346 8.27 -73.75 -9.24
CA GLU A 346 9.11 -72.56 -9.46
C GLU A 346 8.40 -71.32 -8.89
N GLU A 347 9.07 -70.53 -8.04
CA GLU A 347 8.49 -69.30 -7.46
C GLU A 347 8.27 -68.17 -8.48
N GLY A 348 8.80 -68.31 -9.70
CA GLY A 348 8.83 -67.24 -10.68
C GLY A 348 9.77 -66.10 -10.28
N LYS A 349 9.70 -64.99 -11.01
CA LYS A 349 10.40 -63.75 -10.68
C LYS A 349 9.47 -62.57 -10.87
N ALA A 350 9.41 -61.70 -9.86
CA ALA A 350 8.66 -60.47 -9.95
C ALA A 350 9.15 -59.62 -11.13
N GLY A 351 8.19 -59.05 -11.85
CA GLY A 351 8.43 -58.04 -12.87
C GLY A 351 8.70 -56.69 -12.24
N VAL A 352 9.07 -55.72 -13.07
CA VAL A 352 9.19 -54.33 -12.66
C VAL A 352 8.46 -53.49 -13.69
N GLU A 353 7.57 -52.63 -13.21
CA GLU A 353 6.92 -51.61 -14.02
C GLU A 353 7.31 -50.21 -13.52
N MET A 354 7.27 -49.25 -14.44
CA MET A 354 7.43 -47.83 -14.13
C MET A 354 6.04 -47.20 -14.15
N VAL A 355 5.54 -46.86 -12.97
CA VAL A 355 4.25 -46.20 -12.80
C VAL A 355 4.47 -44.69 -12.75
N THR A 356 3.72 -43.97 -13.57
CA THR A 356 3.70 -42.51 -13.59
C THR A 356 2.52 -42.03 -12.76
N TYR A 357 2.79 -41.35 -11.64
CA TYR A 357 1.78 -40.80 -10.75
C TYR A 357 1.63 -39.29 -10.94
N ARG A 358 0.38 -38.82 -10.93
CA ARG A 358 0.04 -37.44 -10.63
C ARG A 358 -0.14 -37.31 -9.12
N ILE A 359 0.75 -36.58 -8.47
CA ILE A 359 0.67 -36.27 -7.05
C ILE A 359 0.20 -34.84 -6.87
N THR A 360 -0.89 -34.67 -6.13
CA THR A 360 -1.38 -33.36 -5.70
C THR A 360 -0.94 -33.12 -4.26
N LYS A 361 -0.21 -32.03 -4.04
CA LYS A 361 0.26 -31.63 -2.72
C LYS A 361 -0.39 -30.31 -2.31
N LYS A 362 -0.87 -30.24 -1.08
CA LYS A 362 -1.33 -29.00 -0.43
C LYS A 362 -0.43 -28.73 0.77
N ASN A 363 0.21 -27.56 0.81
CA ASN A 363 1.09 -27.15 1.91
C ASN A 363 2.21 -28.19 2.20
N ASN A 364 2.81 -28.74 1.14
CA ASN A 364 3.80 -29.83 1.16
C ASN A 364 3.31 -31.22 1.58
N GLU A 365 2.03 -31.38 1.91
CA GLU A 365 1.42 -32.66 2.24
C GLU A 365 0.73 -33.27 1.02
N GLU A 366 0.94 -34.57 0.78
CA GLU A 366 0.26 -35.30 -0.31
C GLU A 366 -1.21 -35.54 0.05
N ILE A 367 -2.12 -34.97 -0.74
CA ILE A 367 -3.57 -35.11 -0.54
C ILE A 367 -4.23 -36.04 -1.54
N ALA A 368 -3.58 -36.29 -2.68
CA ALA A 368 -4.06 -37.23 -3.70
C ALA A 368 -2.91 -37.79 -4.54
N ARG A 369 -3.03 -39.07 -4.88
CA ARG A 369 -2.16 -39.80 -5.82
C ARG A 369 -3.03 -40.52 -6.83
N GLU A 370 -2.80 -40.24 -8.11
CA GLU A 370 -3.53 -40.85 -9.22
C GLU A 370 -2.52 -41.48 -10.20
N GLU A 371 -2.72 -42.74 -10.55
CA GLU A 371 -1.95 -43.38 -11.62
C GLU A 371 -2.38 -42.83 -12.98
N ILE A 372 -1.43 -42.29 -13.74
CA ILE A 372 -1.66 -41.79 -15.10
C ILE A 372 -1.41 -42.89 -16.13
N SER A 373 -0.34 -43.65 -15.93
CA SER A 373 0.10 -44.70 -16.84
C SER A 373 1.12 -45.60 -16.17
N SER A 374 1.15 -46.87 -16.57
CA SER A 374 2.25 -47.79 -16.27
C SER A 374 2.99 -48.21 -17.55
N LYS A 375 4.30 -48.45 -17.43
CA LYS A 375 5.14 -49.04 -18.47
C LYS A 375 5.94 -50.21 -17.89
N GLU A 376 5.68 -51.41 -18.38
CA GLU A 376 6.49 -52.59 -18.06
C GLU A 376 7.96 -52.36 -18.47
N LEU A 377 8.88 -52.52 -17.51
CA LEU A 377 10.32 -52.47 -17.75
C LEU A 377 10.89 -53.88 -17.88
N THR A 378 10.50 -54.76 -16.97
CA THR A 378 10.91 -56.16 -16.93
C THR A 378 9.66 -57.01 -16.75
N LYS A 379 9.38 -57.86 -17.72
CA LYS A 379 8.24 -58.79 -17.67
C LYS A 379 8.43 -59.79 -16.52
N PRO A 380 7.39 -60.04 -15.69
CA PRO A 380 7.48 -61.09 -14.67
C PRO A 380 7.66 -62.47 -15.29
N GLU A 381 8.48 -63.31 -14.65
CA GLU A 381 8.56 -64.74 -14.96
C GLU A 381 7.51 -65.48 -14.13
N PRO A 382 6.66 -66.32 -14.73
CA PRO A 382 5.52 -66.92 -14.04
C PRO A 382 5.94 -67.84 -12.89
N LYS A 383 5.15 -67.83 -11.82
CA LYS A 383 5.23 -68.81 -10.74
C LYS A 383 4.58 -70.11 -11.22
N VAL A 384 5.33 -71.20 -11.28
CA VAL A 384 4.82 -72.49 -11.73
C VAL A 384 4.40 -73.31 -10.53
N ILE A 385 3.11 -73.64 -10.47
CA ILE A 385 2.56 -74.54 -9.46
C ILE A 385 2.02 -75.79 -10.13
N LYS A 386 2.16 -76.92 -9.47
CA LYS A 386 1.41 -78.13 -9.78
C LYS A 386 0.12 -78.14 -9.00
N VAL A 387 -0.96 -78.51 -9.68
CA VAL A 387 -2.27 -78.71 -9.05
C VAL A 387 -2.66 -80.17 -9.20
N GLY A 388 -3.06 -80.80 -8.10
CA GLY A 388 -3.47 -82.19 -8.12
C GLY A 388 -4.78 -82.40 -8.86
N THR A 389 -4.83 -83.44 -9.70
CA THR A 389 -6.03 -83.85 -10.45
C THR A 389 -6.49 -85.25 -10.12
N LYS A 390 -5.76 -85.95 -9.24
CA LYS A 390 -6.12 -87.29 -8.80
C LYS A 390 -7.33 -87.22 -7.88
N GLU A 391 -8.43 -87.83 -8.30
CA GLU A 391 -9.58 -88.01 -7.41
C GLU A 391 -9.18 -88.90 -6.22
N PRO A 392 -9.68 -88.60 -5.01
CA PRO A 392 -9.44 -89.47 -3.87
C PRO A 392 -10.00 -90.87 -4.12
N PRO A 393 -9.36 -91.93 -3.61
CA PRO A 393 -9.74 -93.30 -3.92
C PRO A 393 -11.21 -93.57 -3.55
N GLN A 394 -11.90 -94.30 -4.42
CA GLN A 394 -13.28 -94.74 -4.22
C GLN A 394 -13.29 -96.17 -3.64
N PRO A 395 -13.55 -96.34 -2.34
CA PRO A 395 -13.54 -97.65 -1.72
C PRO A 395 -14.74 -98.50 -2.17
N ALA A 396 -14.51 -99.78 -2.43
CA ALA A 396 -15.59 -100.72 -2.74
C ALA A 396 -16.37 -101.07 -1.46
N ILE A 397 -17.65 -100.73 -1.41
CA ILE A 397 -18.52 -100.97 -0.24
C ILE A 397 -19.37 -102.23 -0.45
N SER A 398 -19.25 -103.20 0.47
CA SER A 398 -19.97 -104.49 0.40
C SER A 398 -21.35 -104.47 1.08
N ASN A 399 -21.56 -103.62 2.10
CA ASN A 399 -22.79 -103.56 2.91
C ASN A 399 -23.47 -102.16 2.87
N GLY A 400 -23.45 -101.50 1.71
CA GLY A 400 -23.91 -100.11 1.58
C GLY A 400 -25.37 -99.87 2.00
N ALA A 401 -26.25 -100.88 1.88
CA ALA A 401 -27.67 -100.75 2.20
C ALA A 401 -27.96 -100.50 3.69
N VAL A 402 -27.18 -101.09 4.60
CA VAL A 402 -27.33 -100.84 6.04
C VAL A 402 -26.91 -99.42 6.37
N TRP A 403 -25.81 -98.96 5.76
CA TRP A 403 -25.32 -97.60 5.90
C TRP A 403 -26.27 -96.56 5.31
N ASP A 404 -26.98 -96.88 4.22
CA ASP A 404 -28.00 -96.00 3.65
C ASP A 404 -29.21 -95.84 4.57
N GLN A 405 -29.64 -96.92 5.24
CA GLN A 405 -30.70 -96.84 6.24
C GLN A 405 -30.28 -95.99 7.43
N LEU A 406 -29.02 -96.12 7.86
CA LEU A 406 -28.46 -95.31 8.93
C LEU A 406 -28.39 -93.83 8.52
N ALA A 407 -27.88 -93.54 7.33
CA ALA A 407 -27.85 -92.18 6.79
C ALA A 407 -29.26 -91.59 6.59
N GLN A 408 -30.25 -92.40 6.22
CA GLN A 408 -31.64 -91.96 6.12
C GLN A 408 -32.20 -91.51 7.48
N CYS A 409 -31.82 -92.18 8.56
CA CYS A 409 -32.21 -91.80 9.92
C CYS A 409 -31.42 -90.58 10.43
N GLU A 410 -30.12 -90.52 10.17
CA GLU A 410 -29.21 -89.50 10.71
C GLU A 410 -29.31 -88.16 9.96
N SER A 411 -29.43 -88.18 8.63
CA SER A 411 -29.37 -86.97 7.78
C SER A 411 -30.52 -86.84 6.78
N GLY A 412 -31.50 -87.75 6.84
CA GLY A 412 -32.55 -87.83 5.81
C GLY A 412 -32.04 -88.38 4.47
N GLY A 413 -30.85 -89.00 4.45
CA GLY A 413 -30.24 -89.58 3.25
C GLY A 413 -29.36 -88.61 2.47
N ASN A 414 -29.12 -87.41 3.00
CA ASN A 414 -28.30 -86.39 2.34
C ASN A 414 -26.82 -86.53 2.73
N TRP A 415 -26.04 -87.18 1.87
CA TRP A 415 -24.61 -87.40 2.08
C TRP A 415 -23.75 -86.12 2.06
N ALA A 416 -24.26 -85.02 1.49
CA ALA A 416 -23.60 -83.72 1.47
C ALA A 416 -24.12 -82.75 2.55
N THR A 417 -24.84 -83.26 3.57
CA THR A 417 -25.46 -82.38 4.57
C THR A 417 -24.40 -81.65 5.42
N ASN A 418 -24.63 -80.36 5.61
CA ASN A 418 -23.88 -79.51 6.53
C ASN A 418 -24.83 -78.44 7.09
N THR A 419 -25.49 -78.75 8.20
CA THR A 419 -26.51 -77.87 8.80
C THR A 419 -25.92 -76.91 9.84
N GLY A 420 -24.58 -76.89 10.01
CA GLY A 420 -23.91 -76.07 11.03
C GLY A 420 -24.11 -76.54 12.48
N ASN A 421 -24.56 -77.79 12.69
CA ASN A 421 -24.78 -78.37 14.02
C ASN A 421 -23.52 -79.06 14.61
N GLY A 422 -22.37 -78.93 13.95
CA GLY A 422 -21.11 -79.57 14.34
C GLY A 422 -20.91 -80.99 13.80
N TYR A 423 -21.89 -81.53 13.06
CA TYR A 423 -21.86 -82.83 12.42
C TYR A 423 -22.06 -82.68 10.91
N TYR A 424 -21.41 -83.54 10.13
CA TYR A 424 -21.29 -83.40 8.68
C TYR A 424 -21.56 -84.73 7.98
N GLY A 425 -22.12 -84.64 6.78
CA GLY A 425 -22.30 -85.76 5.88
C GLY A 425 -23.42 -86.72 6.28
N GLY A 426 -23.61 -87.75 5.47
CA GLY A 426 -24.79 -88.64 5.55
C GLY A 426 -24.91 -89.37 6.88
N LEU A 427 -23.78 -89.66 7.52
CA LEU A 427 -23.67 -90.38 8.79
C LEU A 427 -23.38 -89.46 9.99
N GLN A 428 -23.54 -88.14 9.83
CA GLN A 428 -23.40 -87.16 10.91
C GLN A 428 -22.08 -87.32 11.70
N PHE A 429 -20.94 -87.31 10.99
CA PHE A 429 -19.62 -87.31 11.61
C PHE A 429 -19.30 -85.94 12.21
N ASP A 430 -18.75 -85.89 13.42
CA ASP A 430 -18.00 -84.72 13.85
C ASP A 430 -16.60 -84.71 13.18
N GLN A 431 -16.00 -83.53 13.03
CA GLN A 431 -14.70 -83.38 12.35
C GLN A 431 -13.58 -84.15 13.06
N GLN A 432 -13.60 -84.22 14.39
CA GLN A 432 -12.53 -84.87 15.14
C GLN A 432 -12.54 -86.39 14.91
N THR A 433 -13.72 -87.00 14.94
CA THR A 433 -13.91 -88.42 14.61
C THR A 433 -13.57 -88.69 13.15
N TRP A 434 -13.98 -87.81 12.23
CA TRP A 434 -13.62 -87.93 10.81
C TRP A 434 -12.11 -88.01 10.58
N SER A 435 -11.37 -87.02 11.10
CA SER A 435 -9.92 -86.97 10.98
C SER A 435 -9.24 -88.14 11.71
N ALA A 436 -9.72 -88.51 12.91
CA ALA A 436 -9.15 -89.59 13.71
C ALA A 436 -9.20 -90.97 13.01
N TYR A 437 -10.20 -91.22 12.17
CA TYR A 437 -10.34 -92.48 11.43
C TYR A 437 -9.87 -92.39 9.96
N GLY A 438 -9.10 -91.34 9.65
CA GLY A 438 -8.44 -91.16 8.35
C GLY A 438 -9.37 -90.70 7.24
N GLY A 439 -10.46 -90.01 7.58
CA GLY A 439 -11.36 -89.38 6.62
C GLY A 439 -10.70 -88.24 5.84
N ASP A 440 -9.69 -87.58 6.43
CA ASP A 440 -8.91 -86.50 5.78
C ASP A 440 -8.21 -86.96 4.49
N ALA A 441 -8.00 -88.27 4.31
CA ALA A 441 -7.46 -88.83 3.07
C ALA A 441 -8.44 -88.77 1.88
N TYR A 442 -9.72 -88.50 2.15
CA TYR A 442 -10.78 -88.38 1.13
C TYR A 442 -11.24 -86.94 0.95
N ALA A 443 -11.50 -86.24 2.05
CA ALA A 443 -11.84 -84.82 2.02
C ALA A 443 -11.61 -84.19 3.42
N PRO A 444 -11.35 -82.87 3.50
CA PRO A 444 -11.20 -82.16 4.78
C PRO A 444 -12.42 -82.30 5.71
N LEU A 445 -13.63 -82.34 5.15
CA LEU A 445 -14.86 -82.55 5.91
C LEU A 445 -15.70 -83.70 5.34
N PRO A 446 -16.47 -84.43 6.18
CA PRO A 446 -17.26 -85.57 5.74
C PRO A 446 -18.23 -85.26 4.59
N HIS A 447 -18.88 -84.09 4.62
CA HIS A 447 -19.87 -83.69 3.61
C HIS A 447 -19.28 -83.37 2.23
N GLU A 448 -17.96 -83.20 2.15
CA GLU A 448 -17.21 -83.01 0.90
C GLU A 448 -16.74 -84.34 0.31
N ALA A 449 -16.74 -85.42 1.11
CA ALA A 449 -16.43 -86.76 0.66
C ALA A 449 -17.66 -87.44 0.04
N SER A 450 -17.42 -88.32 -0.93
CA SER A 450 -18.46 -89.17 -1.50
C SER A 450 -19.08 -90.11 -0.46
N ARG A 451 -20.28 -90.61 -0.76
CA ARG A 451 -20.99 -91.60 0.05
C ARG A 451 -20.08 -92.78 0.42
N GLU A 452 -19.39 -93.34 -0.57
CA GLU A 452 -18.55 -94.52 -0.41
C GLU A 452 -17.38 -94.24 0.54
N GLN A 453 -16.76 -93.07 0.42
CA GLN A 453 -15.67 -92.64 1.30
C GLN A 453 -16.14 -92.43 2.75
N GLN A 454 -17.32 -91.83 2.94
CA GLN A 454 -17.92 -91.69 4.26
C GLN A 454 -18.23 -93.04 4.90
N ILE A 455 -18.77 -93.98 4.13
CA ILE A 455 -19.05 -95.35 4.60
C ILE A 455 -17.74 -96.06 4.97
N ALA A 456 -16.69 -95.96 4.17
CA ALA A 456 -15.42 -96.61 4.48
C ALA A 456 -14.80 -96.09 5.79
N THR A 457 -14.92 -94.80 6.08
CA THR A 457 -14.52 -94.25 7.39
C THR A 457 -15.43 -94.76 8.51
N ALA A 458 -16.74 -94.87 8.26
CA ALA A 458 -17.72 -95.37 9.22
C ALA A 458 -17.53 -96.85 9.57
N GLU A 459 -17.13 -97.67 8.62
CA GLU A 459 -16.79 -99.08 8.85
C GLU A 459 -15.62 -99.21 9.82
N LYS A 460 -14.58 -98.37 9.71
CA LYS A 460 -13.47 -98.34 10.68
C LYS A 460 -13.95 -97.96 12.09
N VAL A 461 -14.82 -96.96 12.20
CA VAL A 461 -15.41 -96.55 13.49
C VAL A 461 -16.25 -97.66 14.09
N ARG A 462 -17.08 -98.33 13.28
CA ARG A 462 -17.90 -99.48 13.71
C ARG A 462 -17.03 -100.61 14.22
N ASP A 463 -16.01 -100.97 13.47
CA ASP A 463 -15.14 -102.11 13.80
C ASP A 463 -14.33 -101.85 15.08
N ASP A 464 -13.83 -100.62 15.27
CA ASP A 464 -13.13 -100.20 16.49
C ASP A 464 -14.06 -100.16 17.72
N ARG A 465 -15.31 -99.71 17.53
CA ARG A 465 -16.31 -99.66 18.61
C ARG A 465 -17.08 -100.97 18.81
N GLY A 466 -16.76 -101.99 18.02
CA GLY A 466 -17.37 -103.33 18.11
C GLY A 466 -18.84 -103.41 17.69
N GLY A 467 -19.34 -102.46 16.89
CA GLY A 467 -20.75 -102.39 16.46
C GLY A 467 -21.20 -100.99 16.05
N TYR A 468 -22.50 -100.77 15.88
CA TYR A 468 -23.07 -99.49 15.41
C TYR A 468 -23.29 -98.46 16.53
N GLY A 469 -22.62 -98.63 17.68
CA GLY A 469 -22.80 -97.81 18.87
C GLY A 469 -22.39 -96.34 18.75
N ALA A 470 -21.69 -95.95 17.67
CA ALA A 470 -21.44 -94.54 17.36
C ALA A 470 -22.70 -93.77 16.93
N TRP A 471 -23.74 -94.49 16.50
CA TRP A 471 -25.02 -93.94 16.05
C TRP A 471 -26.17 -94.47 16.93
N PRO A 472 -26.20 -94.16 18.24
CA PRO A 472 -26.97 -94.92 19.24
C PRO A 472 -28.49 -94.85 19.05
N ALA A 473 -29.03 -93.72 18.59
CA ALA A 473 -30.46 -93.56 18.36
C ALA A 473 -30.92 -94.31 17.10
N CYS A 474 -30.19 -94.14 15.99
CA CYS A 474 -30.55 -94.74 14.72
C CYS A 474 -30.20 -96.24 14.63
N SER A 475 -29.09 -96.68 15.23
CA SER A 475 -28.75 -98.12 15.30
C SER A 475 -29.77 -98.92 16.12
N SER A 476 -30.24 -98.37 17.24
CA SER A 476 -31.31 -98.97 18.05
C SER A 476 -32.63 -99.04 17.26
N SER A 477 -32.99 -97.98 16.54
CA SER A 477 -34.20 -97.95 15.70
C SER A 477 -34.14 -98.95 14.55
N LEU A 478 -32.95 -99.27 14.04
CA LEU A 478 -32.73 -100.18 12.93
C LEU A 478 -32.42 -101.63 13.38
N GLY A 479 -32.32 -101.88 14.68
CA GLY A 479 -32.01 -103.21 15.22
C GLY A 479 -30.57 -103.68 14.95
N LEU A 480 -29.64 -102.73 14.79
CA LEU A 480 -28.22 -102.99 14.55
C LEU A 480 -27.47 -103.08 15.89
N SER A 481 -26.67 -104.14 16.08
CA SER A 481 -25.82 -104.33 17.26
C SER A 481 -24.37 -103.98 16.97
#